data_AF-A0A183JPI1-F1
#
_entry.id   AF-A0A183JPI1-F1
#
_cell.length_a   1.000
_cell.length_b   1.000
_cell.length_c   1.000
_cell.angle_alpha   90.00
_cell.angle_beta   90.00
_cell.angle_gamma   90.00
#
_symmetry.space_group_name_H-M   'P 1'
#
loop_
_entity.id
_entity.type
_entity.pdbx_description
1 polymer ?
#
loop_
_entity_poly.entity_id
_entity_poly.type
_entity_poly.pdbx_seq_one_letter_code
_entity_poly.pdbx_strand_id
1 'polypeptide(L)'
;ATLHPDDERLLEDEAPTFVNARKSRHQKSVSWLRKTEYISTELYNRWNKSEKVESRLGYNVKRHLNEEIVYRDRESQINAIEETFKAAEKPIHKHYSKPNVHALEVLPVLPDFTLWRYPCAQVIFDDDPSRKNKTTTEQKEEVNQAMIRGMVDESGDHFVAYFLPTEQTKQLRRLDAENRIPYTEDAAYEYELTREYNWNVKNKTMANYEENYFFCFRKDGMTSYVICQLYFFLIIV
;
A
#
# COMPACT_ATOMS: atom_id res chain seq x y z
N ALA A 1 -23.80 13.02 -60.10
CA ALA A 1 -24.42 11.94 -59.31
C ALA A 1 -23.34 11.39 -58.38
N THR A 2 -23.59 11.35 -57.07
CA THR A 2 -22.69 10.74 -56.09
C THR A 2 -22.92 9.24 -56.12
N LEU A 3 -21.94 8.48 -56.58
CA LEU A 3 -21.99 7.01 -56.59
C LEU A 3 -21.97 6.50 -55.15
N HIS A 4 -22.67 5.41 -54.87
CA HIS A 4 -22.63 4.78 -53.55
C HIS A 4 -21.24 4.15 -53.32
N PRO A 5 -20.66 4.17 -52.11
CA PRO A 5 -19.34 3.58 -51.84
C PRO A 5 -19.23 2.10 -52.23
N ASP A 6 -20.34 1.36 -52.14
CA ASP A 6 -20.38 -0.04 -52.56
C ASP A 6 -20.33 -0.18 -54.09
N ASP A 7 -20.88 0.78 -54.84
CA ASP A 7 -20.86 0.80 -56.30
C ASP A 7 -19.46 1.17 -56.83
N GLU A 8 -18.73 2.04 -56.11
CA GLU A 8 -17.33 2.39 -56.40
C GLU A 8 -16.42 1.16 -56.27
N ARG A 9 -16.66 0.33 -55.26
CA ARG A 9 -15.90 -0.90 -55.00
C ARG A 9 -16.09 -1.98 -56.07
N LEU A 10 -17.22 -1.97 -56.80
CA LEU A 10 -17.48 -2.90 -57.90
C LEU A 10 -16.76 -2.50 -59.21
N LEU A 11 -16.27 -1.26 -59.30
CA LEU A 11 -15.51 -0.76 -60.45
C LEU A 11 -14.00 -0.98 -60.31
N GLU A 12 -13.52 -1.36 -59.12
CA GLU A 12 -12.12 -1.72 -58.90
C GLU A 12 -11.83 -3.11 -59.51
N ASP A 13 -10.87 -3.19 -60.44
CA ASP A 13 -10.30 -4.47 -60.91
C ASP A 13 -9.84 -5.31 -59.70
N GLU A 14 -10.06 -6.64 -59.73
CA GLU A 14 -9.82 -7.57 -58.61
C GLU A 14 -8.57 -7.19 -57.80
N ALA A 15 -8.79 -6.52 -56.68
CA ALA A 15 -7.70 -5.95 -55.91
C ALA A 15 -6.76 -7.08 -55.46
N PRO A 16 -5.42 -6.88 -55.42
CA PRO A 16 -4.45 -7.84 -54.91
C PRO A 16 -4.57 -8.07 -53.39
N THR A 17 -5.74 -7.81 -52.79
CA THR A 17 -6.07 -8.04 -51.39
C THR A 17 -5.96 -9.51 -51.00
N PHE A 18 -6.19 -10.45 -51.93
CA PHE A 18 -6.00 -11.88 -51.67
C PHE A 18 -4.53 -12.28 -51.47
N VAL A 19 -3.56 -11.53 -52.04
CA VAL A 19 -2.13 -11.79 -51.86
C VAL A 19 -1.64 -11.34 -50.48
N ASN A 20 -2.35 -10.40 -49.85
CA ASN A 20 -1.97 -9.80 -48.57
C ASN A 20 -2.47 -10.56 -47.33
N ALA A 21 -3.29 -11.61 -47.48
CA ALA A 21 -3.72 -12.46 -46.37
C ALA A 21 -2.53 -13.13 -45.63
N ARG A 22 -1.36 -13.22 -46.27
CA ARG A 22 -0.12 -13.77 -45.67
C ARG A 22 0.53 -12.85 -44.62
N LYS A 23 0.19 -11.55 -44.56
CA LYS A 23 0.80 -10.59 -43.63
C LYS A 23 0.28 -10.68 -42.18
N SER A 24 -0.86 -11.34 -41.95
CA SER A 24 -1.44 -11.53 -40.62
C SER A 24 -0.57 -12.39 -39.66
N ARG A 25 0.35 -13.21 -40.20
CA ARG A 25 1.21 -14.07 -39.37
C ARG A 25 2.26 -13.33 -38.52
N HIS A 26 2.63 -12.10 -38.86
CA HIS A 26 3.65 -11.33 -38.13
C HIS A 26 3.13 -10.69 -36.84
N GLN A 27 1.83 -10.79 -36.57
CA GLN A 27 1.19 -10.25 -35.36
C GLN A 27 0.95 -11.33 -34.30
N LYS A 28 1.43 -12.57 -34.53
CA LYS A 28 1.39 -13.62 -33.52
C LYS A 28 2.39 -13.29 -32.41
N SER A 29 1.87 -12.83 -31.28
CA SER A 29 2.65 -12.66 -30.05
C SER A 29 2.99 -14.05 -29.51
N VAL A 30 4.28 -14.38 -29.50
CA VAL A 30 4.78 -15.64 -28.94
C VAL A 30 5.53 -15.32 -27.65
N SER A 31 5.26 -16.07 -26.58
CA SER A 31 5.77 -15.78 -25.23
C SER A 31 7.30 -15.78 -25.12
N TRP A 32 8.01 -16.49 -26.00
CA TRP A 32 9.47 -16.58 -26.01
C TRP A 32 10.17 -15.61 -26.96
N LEU A 33 9.44 -14.92 -27.85
CA LEU A 33 10.03 -14.00 -28.82
C LEU A 33 9.82 -12.55 -28.37
N ARG A 34 10.90 -11.91 -27.88
CA ARG A 34 10.88 -10.47 -27.53
C ARG A 34 11.11 -9.60 -28.76
N LYS A 35 10.53 -8.40 -28.75
CA LYS A 35 10.83 -7.37 -29.75
C LYS A 35 12.28 -6.91 -29.58
N THR A 36 12.99 -6.70 -30.67
CA THR A 36 14.34 -6.14 -30.66
C THR A 36 14.28 -4.69 -30.18
N GLU A 37 15.04 -4.36 -29.14
CA GLU A 37 15.21 -2.98 -28.68
C GLU A 37 16.38 -2.33 -29.42
N TYR A 38 16.18 -1.10 -29.89
CA TYR A 38 17.26 -0.28 -30.44
C TYR A 38 18.04 0.35 -29.28
N ILE A 39 19.36 0.28 -29.35
CA ILE A 39 20.24 0.90 -28.35
C ILE A 39 20.08 2.43 -28.46
N SER A 40 19.45 3.05 -27.46
CA SER A 40 19.31 4.50 -27.37
C SER A 40 20.44 5.11 -26.51
N THR A 41 20.79 6.36 -26.79
CA THR A 41 21.83 7.11 -26.09
C THR A 41 21.56 7.29 -24.59
N GLU A 42 20.30 7.23 -24.16
CA GLU A 42 19.93 7.34 -22.74
C GLU A 42 20.39 6.15 -21.89
N LEU A 43 20.38 4.92 -22.42
CA LEU A 43 20.91 3.75 -21.70
C LEU A 43 22.44 3.84 -21.58
N TYR A 44 23.12 4.29 -22.63
CA TYR A 44 24.58 4.47 -22.63
C TYR A 44 25.02 5.57 -21.64
N ASN A 45 24.26 6.67 -21.56
CA ASN A 45 24.49 7.76 -20.60
C ASN A 45 24.21 7.38 -19.14
N ARG A 46 23.39 6.34 -18.87
CA ARG A 46 23.15 5.83 -17.51
C ARG A 46 24.32 4.98 -17.01
N TRP A 47 24.97 4.22 -17.88
CA TRP A 47 26.10 3.35 -17.54
C TRP A 47 27.43 4.10 -17.46
N ASN A 48 27.67 5.06 -18.37
CA ASN A 48 28.91 5.85 -18.42
C ASN A 48 28.88 7.13 -17.57
N LYS A 49 28.27 7.09 -16.38
CA LYS A 49 28.26 8.24 -15.44
C LYS A 49 29.62 8.54 -14.80
N SER A 50 30.67 7.79 -15.12
CA SER A 50 32.02 8.00 -14.56
C SER A 50 32.69 9.28 -15.11
N GLU A 51 32.41 9.68 -16.35
CA GLU A 51 33.24 10.68 -17.04
C GLU A 51 32.86 12.15 -16.76
N LYS A 52 31.80 12.41 -15.98
CA LYS A 52 31.36 13.77 -15.59
C LYS A 52 30.96 13.87 -14.12
N VAL A 53 31.62 13.12 -13.23
CA VAL A 53 31.34 13.13 -11.79
C VAL A 53 31.67 14.50 -11.15
N GLU A 54 32.72 15.19 -11.60
CA GLU A 54 33.18 16.45 -10.99
C GLU A 54 32.16 17.60 -11.13
N SER A 55 31.52 17.73 -12.29
CA SER A 55 30.50 18.78 -12.52
C SER A 55 29.20 18.57 -11.72
N ARG A 56 28.89 17.32 -11.35
CA ARG A 56 27.72 16.98 -10.53
C ARG A 56 28.00 17.05 -9.03
N LEU A 57 29.24 16.79 -8.60
CA LEU A 57 29.64 16.96 -7.21
C LEU A 57 29.50 18.43 -6.78
N GLY A 58 29.97 19.38 -7.60
CA GLY A 58 29.88 20.81 -7.29
C GLY A 58 28.43 21.33 -7.21
N TYR A 59 27.52 20.84 -8.06
CA TYR A 59 26.12 21.24 -8.03
C TYR A 59 25.36 20.66 -6.83
N ASN A 60 25.61 19.40 -6.48
CA ASN A 60 25.00 18.76 -5.29
C ASN A 60 25.55 19.33 -3.99
N VAL A 61 26.86 19.60 -3.89
CA VAL A 61 27.46 20.23 -2.70
C VAL A 61 26.93 21.66 -2.53
N LYS A 62 26.80 22.45 -3.61
CA LYS A 62 26.22 23.80 -3.53
C LYS A 62 24.73 23.78 -3.18
N ARG A 63 23.99 22.77 -3.64
CA ARG A 63 22.58 22.57 -3.26
C ARG A 63 22.45 22.15 -1.79
N HIS A 64 23.25 21.20 -1.31
CA HIS A 64 23.27 20.79 0.10
C HIS A 64 23.72 21.93 1.02
N LEU A 65 24.75 22.70 0.63
CA LEU A 65 25.17 23.89 1.37
C LEU A 65 24.07 24.95 1.41
N ASN A 66 23.40 25.22 0.28
CA ASN A 66 22.27 26.16 0.26
C ASN A 66 21.10 25.65 1.12
N GLU A 67 20.75 24.37 1.05
CA GLU A 67 19.72 23.75 1.89
C GLU A 67 20.11 23.84 3.38
N GLU A 68 21.36 23.57 3.75
CA GLU A 68 21.84 23.74 5.13
C GLU A 68 21.84 25.20 5.61
N ILE A 69 22.08 26.16 4.72
CA ILE A 69 22.03 27.60 5.04
C ILE A 69 20.58 28.06 5.26
N VAL A 70 19.62 27.53 4.49
CA VAL A 70 18.18 27.85 4.60
C VAL A 70 17.60 27.46 5.96
N TYR A 71 18.19 26.51 6.69
CA TYR A 71 17.71 26.10 8.01
C TYR A 71 18.54 26.61 9.19
N ARG A 72 19.42 27.60 9.02
CA ARG A 72 20.21 28.16 10.13
C ARG A 72 19.40 29.10 11.03
N ASP A 73 18.59 29.95 10.43
CA ASP A 73 17.82 30.96 11.15
C ASP A 73 16.40 30.49 11.44
N ARG A 74 15.89 30.81 12.63
CA ARG A 74 14.52 30.47 13.06
C ARG A 74 13.46 30.99 12.08
N GLU A 75 13.61 32.22 11.59
CA GLU A 75 12.68 32.81 10.62
C GLU A 75 12.72 32.09 9.27
N SER A 76 13.91 31.71 8.83
CA SER A 76 14.09 30.94 7.60
C SER A 76 13.49 29.54 7.71
N GLN A 77 13.61 28.89 8.87
CA GLN A 77 12.94 27.62 9.16
C GLN A 77 11.41 27.77 9.13
N ILE A 78 10.85 28.81 9.75
CA ILE A 78 9.39 29.07 9.74
C ILE A 78 8.91 29.27 8.30
N ASN A 79 9.60 30.10 7.53
CA ASN A 79 9.26 30.36 6.13
C ASN A 79 9.32 29.08 5.28
N ALA A 80 10.34 28.25 5.46
CA ALA A 80 10.46 26.98 4.76
C ALA A 80 9.32 26.01 5.13
N ILE A 81 8.95 25.92 6.42
CA ILE A 81 7.82 25.11 6.88
C ILE A 81 6.52 25.61 6.21
N GLU A 82 6.23 26.91 6.27
CA GLU A 82 5.04 27.49 5.63
C GLU A 82 5.01 27.29 4.11
N GLU A 83 6.17 27.34 3.45
CA GLU A 83 6.30 27.05 2.03
C GLU A 83 5.89 25.61 1.71
N THR A 84 6.23 24.63 2.55
CA THR A 84 5.79 23.23 2.35
C THR A 84 4.27 23.08 2.40
N PHE A 85 3.60 23.74 3.34
CA PHE A 85 2.13 23.73 3.42
C PHE A 85 1.50 24.39 2.19
N LYS A 86 2.00 25.55 1.77
CA LYS A 86 1.55 26.25 0.55
C LYS A 86 1.82 25.43 -0.72
N ALA A 87 2.90 24.65 -0.76
CA ALA A 87 3.23 23.79 -1.88
C ALA A 87 2.30 22.56 -1.95
N ALA A 88 1.94 21.97 -0.80
CA ALA A 88 1.05 20.82 -0.72
C ALA A 88 -0.39 21.13 -1.14
N GLU A 89 -0.84 22.37 -0.98
CA GLU A 89 -2.18 22.81 -1.41
C GLU A 89 -2.31 22.93 -2.94
N LYS A 90 -1.18 23.01 -3.68
CA LYS A 90 -1.21 23.16 -5.14
C LYS A 90 -1.69 21.87 -5.81
N PRO A 91 -2.60 21.95 -6.80
CA PRO A 91 -3.13 20.78 -7.47
C PRO A 91 -2.05 20.02 -8.27
N ILE A 92 -2.04 18.69 -8.14
CA ILE A 92 -1.05 17.81 -8.76
C ILE A 92 -1.60 17.28 -10.09
N HIS A 93 -1.11 17.81 -11.22
CA HIS A 93 -1.57 17.37 -12.56
C HIS A 93 -0.65 16.36 -13.25
N LYS A 94 0.64 16.35 -12.92
CA LYS A 94 1.66 15.56 -13.64
C LYS A 94 2.62 14.90 -12.66
N HIS A 95 2.98 13.65 -12.92
CA HIS A 95 4.05 12.97 -12.19
C HIS A 95 5.42 13.56 -12.55
N TYR A 96 6.29 13.78 -11.56
CA TYR A 96 7.56 14.52 -11.74
C TYR A 96 8.48 13.96 -12.84
N SER A 97 8.52 12.63 -13.00
CA SER A 97 9.36 11.94 -13.99
C SER A 97 8.61 11.37 -15.20
N LYS A 98 7.28 11.27 -15.13
CA LYS A 98 6.48 10.52 -16.11
C LYS A 98 5.34 11.41 -16.59
N PRO A 99 5.48 12.10 -17.74
CA PRO A 99 4.53 13.12 -18.15
C PRO A 99 3.12 12.57 -18.44
N ASN A 100 3.01 11.28 -18.79
CA ASN A 100 1.72 10.64 -19.13
C ASN A 100 1.00 10.03 -17.91
N VAL A 101 1.47 10.30 -16.69
CA VAL A 101 0.84 9.82 -15.45
C VAL A 101 0.20 11.01 -14.75
N HIS A 102 -1.11 10.89 -14.50
CA HIS A 102 -1.94 11.89 -13.87
C HIS A 102 -2.44 11.38 -12.52
N ALA A 103 -2.60 12.30 -11.55
CA ALA A 103 -3.18 11.95 -10.26
C ALA A 103 -4.70 11.73 -10.41
N LEU A 104 -5.20 10.62 -9.87
CA LEU A 104 -6.63 10.28 -9.87
C LEU A 104 -7.33 10.83 -8.64
N GLU A 105 -6.73 10.66 -7.47
CA GLU A 105 -7.24 11.12 -6.18
C GLU A 105 -6.07 11.65 -5.34
N VAL A 106 -6.34 12.68 -4.53
CA VAL A 106 -5.38 13.27 -3.60
C VAL A 106 -5.90 13.05 -2.19
N LEU A 107 -5.15 12.30 -1.40
CA LEU A 107 -5.50 11.94 -0.02
C LEU A 107 -4.66 12.78 0.95
N PRO A 108 -5.23 13.78 1.64
CA PRO A 108 -4.49 14.58 2.60
C PRO A 108 -4.15 13.72 3.84
N VAL A 109 -2.92 13.87 4.33
CA VAL A 109 -2.40 13.17 5.51
C VAL A 109 -2.49 14.13 6.70
N LEU A 110 -3.48 13.94 7.56
CA LEU A 110 -3.76 14.80 8.72
C LEU A 110 -3.61 14.01 10.03
N PRO A 111 -3.22 14.65 11.15
CA PRO A 111 -3.16 13.96 12.43
C PRO A 111 -4.58 13.59 12.90
N ASP A 112 -4.77 12.37 13.40
CA ASP A 112 -6.06 11.97 13.98
C ASP A 112 -6.19 12.47 15.42
N PHE A 113 -7.08 13.42 15.69
CA PHE A 113 -7.33 13.91 17.05
C PHE A 113 -8.22 13.00 17.90
N THR A 114 -8.90 12.02 17.28
CA THR A 114 -9.85 11.15 17.97
C THR A 114 -9.23 9.80 18.35
N LEU A 115 -8.44 9.21 17.45
CA LEU A 115 -7.77 7.93 17.70
C LEU A 115 -6.49 8.09 18.54
N TRP A 116 -5.88 9.28 18.57
CA TRP A 116 -4.65 9.52 19.33
C TRP A 116 -4.78 9.27 20.84
N ARG A 117 -5.99 9.33 21.39
CA ARG A 117 -6.25 8.99 22.80
C ARG A 117 -6.04 7.50 23.10
N TYR A 118 -6.22 6.64 22.10
CA TYR A 118 -6.21 5.19 22.31
C TYR A 118 -4.81 4.63 22.05
N PRO A 119 -4.20 3.92 23.02
CA PRO A 119 -2.97 3.20 22.76
C PRO A 119 -3.26 2.11 21.72
N CYS A 120 -2.42 2.02 20.69
CA CYS A 120 -2.50 0.95 19.71
C CYS A 120 -1.24 0.08 19.75
N ALA A 121 -1.45 -1.23 19.54
CA ALA A 121 -0.39 -2.21 19.48
C ALA A 121 -0.46 -2.90 18.11
N GLN A 122 0.70 -3.07 17.48
CA GLN A 122 0.80 -3.93 16.31
C GLN A 122 1.20 -5.32 16.79
N VAL A 123 0.39 -6.30 16.40
CA VAL A 123 0.65 -7.71 16.63
C VAL A 123 1.11 -8.33 15.33
N ILE A 124 2.28 -8.97 15.34
CA ILE A 124 2.82 -9.69 14.18
C ILE A 124 2.93 -11.16 14.54
N PHE A 125 2.40 -12.02 13.67
CA PHE A 125 2.47 -13.46 13.77
C PHE A 125 3.50 -14.02 12.78
N ASP A 126 4.34 -14.96 13.22
CA ASP A 126 5.31 -15.62 12.34
C ASP A 126 4.67 -16.62 11.35
N ASP A 127 3.56 -17.26 11.73
CA ASP A 127 2.75 -18.16 10.89
C ASP A 127 1.27 -17.73 10.92
N ASP A 128 0.48 -18.14 9.92
CA ASP A 128 -0.95 -17.86 9.87
C ASP A 128 -1.66 -18.41 11.13
N PRO A 129 -2.31 -17.54 11.93
CA PRO A 129 -2.98 -17.95 13.17
C PRO A 129 -4.33 -18.64 12.91
N SER A 130 -4.83 -18.68 11.67
CA SER A 130 -6.10 -19.33 11.32
C SER A 130 -6.03 -20.87 11.35
N ARG A 131 -7.20 -21.52 11.28
CA ARG A 131 -7.28 -22.99 11.20
C ARG A 131 -6.76 -23.46 9.84
N LYS A 132 -5.82 -24.41 9.83
CA LYS A 132 -5.30 -25.03 8.61
C LYS A 132 -6.46 -25.83 7.96
N ASN A 133 -6.58 -25.80 6.63
CA ASN A 133 -7.61 -26.46 5.78
C ASN A 133 -8.86 -25.67 5.36
N LYS A 134 -8.87 -24.32 5.43
CA LYS A 134 -10.00 -23.50 4.95
C LYS A 134 -9.64 -22.64 3.74
N THR A 135 -10.66 -22.10 3.08
CA THR A 135 -10.46 -21.16 1.97
C THR A 135 -9.88 -19.83 2.47
N THR A 136 -9.11 -19.14 1.62
CA THR A 136 -8.47 -17.86 2.01
C THR A 136 -9.46 -16.78 2.46
N THR A 137 -10.70 -16.82 1.96
CA THR A 137 -11.77 -15.90 2.37
C THR A 137 -12.25 -16.18 3.79
N GLU A 138 -12.49 -17.45 4.12
CA GLU A 138 -12.93 -17.87 5.45
C GLU A 138 -11.83 -17.65 6.50
N GLN A 139 -10.57 -17.87 6.13
CA GLN A 139 -9.42 -17.59 7.01
C GLN A 139 -9.34 -16.11 7.38
N LYS A 140 -9.57 -15.20 6.40
CA LYS A 140 -9.61 -13.75 6.68
C LYS A 140 -10.78 -13.37 7.57
N GLU A 141 -11.95 -13.96 7.36
CA GLU A 141 -13.13 -13.70 8.19
C GLU A 141 -12.90 -14.19 9.64
N GLU A 142 -12.27 -15.35 9.81
CA GLU A 142 -11.85 -15.88 11.11
C GLU A 142 -10.90 -14.93 11.85
N VAL A 143 -9.86 -14.46 11.17
CA VAL A 143 -8.87 -13.54 11.76
C VAL A 143 -9.51 -12.19 12.10
N ASN A 144 -10.41 -11.67 11.25
CA ASN A 144 -11.09 -10.39 11.50
C ASN A 144 -12.01 -10.42 12.72
N GLN A 145 -12.54 -11.59 13.09
CA GLN A 145 -13.41 -11.77 14.26
C GLN A 145 -12.65 -12.34 15.47
N ALA A 146 -11.37 -12.66 15.33
CA ALA A 146 -10.57 -13.25 16.41
C ALA A 146 -10.38 -12.25 17.55
N MET A 147 -10.27 -12.78 18.77
CA MET A 147 -9.99 -11.99 19.96
C MET A 147 -8.59 -12.34 20.49
N ILE A 148 -7.87 -11.31 20.91
CA ILE A 148 -6.55 -11.44 21.51
C ILE A 148 -6.63 -10.92 22.95
N ARG A 149 -6.15 -11.72 23.91
CA ARG A 149 -6.13 -11.33 25.31
C ARG A 149 -4.81 -11.69 25.97
N GLY A 150 -4.21 -10.72 26.68
CA GLY A 150 -3.09 -11.01 27.57
C GLY A 150 -3.57 -11.75 28.81
N MET A 151 -2.93 -12.88 29.11
CA MET A 151 -3.11 -13.66 30.32
C MET A 151 -1.80 -13.71 31.10
N VAL A 152 -1.93 -13.92 32.40
CA VAL A 152 -0.80 -14.10 33.31
C VAL A 152 -1.02 -15.45 33.97
N ASP A 153 -0.04 -16.34 33.85
CA ASP A 153 -0.06 -17.63 34.54
C ASP A 153 0.14 -17.45 36.05
N GLU A 154 -0.17 -18.48 36.85
CA GLU A 154 0.07 -18.50 38.30
C GLU A 154 1.55 -18.26 38.65
N SER A 155 2.45 -18.60 37.73
CA SER A 155 3.90 -18.38 37.83
C SER A 155 4.34 -16.93 37.56
N GLY A 156 3.43 -16.05 37.12
CA GLY A 156 3.71 -14.65 36.76
C GLY A 156 4.18 -14.44 35.32
N ASP A 157 4.20 -15.50 34.51
CA ASP A 157 4.56 -15.43 33.10
C ASP A 157 3.41 -14.88 32.26
N HIS A 158 3.72 -13.92 31.40
CA HIS A 158 2.73 -13.22 30.57
C HIS A 158 2.69 -13.86 29.18
N PHE A 159 1.53 -14.37 28.79
CA PHE A 159 1.30 -14.94 27.46
C PHE A 159 0.06 -14.32 26.81
N VAL A 160 0.00 -14.42 25.49
CA VAL A 160 -1.12 -13.92 24.71
C VAL A 160 -1.95 -15.10 24.23
N ALA A 161 -3.20 -15.14 24.64
CA ALA A 161 -4.18 -16.12 24.21
C ALA A 161 -4.90 -15.63 22.94
N TYR A 162 -4.89 -16.46 21.91
CA TYR A 162 -5.58 -16.22 20.64
C TYR A 162 -6.86 -17.05 20.55
N PHE A 163 -7.99 -16.35 20.51
CA PHE A 163 -9.33 -16.92 20.50
C PHE A 163 -9.95 -16.81 19.11
N LEU A 164 -10.40 -17.94 18.57
CA LEU A 164 -11.16 -17.99 17.32
C LEU A 164 -12.65 -18.21 17.59
N PRO A 165 -13.55 -17.56 16.84
CA PRO A 165 -14.99 -17.79 16.97
C PRO A 165 -15.35 -19.21 16.53
N THR A 166 -16.29 -19.84 17.25
CA THR A 166 -16.91 -21.10 16.83
C THR A 166 -17.79 -20.89 15.59
N GLU A 167 -18.16 -21.97 14.90
CA GLU A 167 -19.02 -21.87 13.70
C GLU A 167 -20.40 -21.28 14.02
N GLN A 168 -20.94 -21.55 15.21
CA GLN A 168 -22.20 -20.96 15.68
C GLN A 168 -22.08 -19.44 15.85
N THR A 169 -21.01 -18.98 16.51
CA THR A 169 -20.70 -17.56 16.70
C THR A 169 -20.55 -16.83 15.38
N LYS A 170 -19.92 -17.44 14.37
CA LYS A 170 -19.80 -16.83 13.03
C LYS A 170 -21.14 -16.62 12.35
N GLN A 171 -22.04 -17.60 12.46
CA GLN A 171 -23.38 -17.49 11.89
C GLN A 171 -24.16 -16.36 12.55
N LEU A 172 -24.11 -16.26 13.89
CA LEU A 172 -24.72 -15.16 14.63
C LEU A 172 -24.12 -13.80 14.20
N ARG A 173 -22.79 -13.71 14.09
CA ARG A 173 -22.10 -12.49 13.63
C ARG A 173 -22.49 -12.10 12.20
N ARG A 174 -22.76 -13.08 11.33
CA ARG A 174 -23.25 -12.84 9.98
C ARG A 174 -24.66 -12.25 10.00
N LEU A 175 -25.54 -12.79 10.84
CA LEU A 175 -26.90 -12.28 11.02
C LEU A 175 -26.90 -10.88 11.64
N ASP A 176 -26.05 -10.63 12.63
CA ASP A 176 -25.89 -9.31 13.24
C ASP A 176 -25.43 -8.26 12.20
N ALA A 177 -24.49 -8.63 11.34
CA ALA A 177 -24.01 -7.78 10.25
C ALA A 177 -25.10 -7.48 9.22
N GLU A 178 -25.96 -8.45 8.90
CA GLU A 178 -27.12 -8.26 8.02
C GLU A 178 -28.16 -7.32 8.64
N ASN A 179 -28.42 -7.49 9.95
CA ASN A 179 -29.35 -6.65 10.72
C ASN A 179 -28.77 -5.27 11.08
N ARG A 180 -27.47 -5.03 10.83
CA ARG A 180 -26.73 -3.81 11.20
C ARG A 180 -26.73 -3.52 12.72
N ILE A 181 -26.83 -4.57 13.53
CA ILE A 181 -26.77 -4.50 14.98
C ILE A 181 -25.36 -4.96 15.41
N PRO A 182 -24.71 -4.29 16.37
CA PRO A 182 -23.34 -4.66 16.76
C PRO A 182 -23.27 -6.02 17.46
N TYR A 183 -24.21 -6.28 18.38
CA TYR A 183 -24.37 -7.53 19.13
C TYR A 183 -25.84 -7.69 19.51
N THR A 184 -26.35 -8.92 19.46
CA THR A 184 -27.68 -9.27 19.97
C THR A 184 -27.61 -9.42 21.49
N GLU A 185 -28.45 -8.69 22.23
CA GLU A 185 -28.37 -8.55 23.70
C GLU A 185 -28.54 -9.88 24.47
N ASP A 186 -29.17 -10.89 23.88
CA ASP A 186 -29.42 -12.21 24.49
C ASP A 186 -28.60 -13.37 23.86
N ALA A 187 -27.69 -13.07 22.93
CA ALA A 187 -26.91 -14.09 22.25
C ALA A 187 -25.58 -14.37 22.96
N ALA A 188 -25.29 -15.65 23.24
CA ALA A 188 -23.98 -16.09 23.72
C ALA A 188 -23.03 -16.30 22.53
N TYR A 189 -21.95 -15.54 22.49
CA TYR A 189 -20.88 -15.67 21.48
C TYR A 189 -19.73 -16.47 22.08
N GLU A 190 -19.61 -17.72 21.67
CA GLU A 190 -18.56 -18.62 22.13
C GLU A 190 -17.30 -18.49 21.28
N TYR A 191 -16.16 -18.40 21.96
CA TYR A 191 -14.83 -18.36 21.35
C TYR A 191 -13.96 -19.46 21.95
N GLU A 192 -13.20 -20.13 21.08
CA GLU A 192 -12.35 -21.26 21.44
C GLU A 192 -10.88 -20.79 21.48
N LEU A 193 -10.18 -21.10 22.57
CA LEU A 193 -8.75 -20.90 22.68
C LEU A 193 -8.05 -21.80 21.67
N THR A 194 -7.41 -21.22 20.66
CA THR A 194 -6.77 -22.00 19.59
C THR A 194 -5.26 -22.06 19.77
N ARG A 195 -4.65 -20.94 20.19
CA ARG A 195 -3.19 -20.84 20.34
C ARG A 195 -2.85 -19.93 21.51
N GLU A 196 -1.73 -20.26 22.15
CA GLU A 196 -1.08 -19.44 23.16
C GLU A 196 0.27 -19.03 22.61
N TYR A 197 0.63 -17.78 22.89
CA TYR A 197 1.78 -17.16 22.28
C TYR A 197 2.62 -16.44 23.31
N ASN A 198 3.93 -16.65 23.19
CA ASN A 198 4.89 -15.83 23.90
C ASN A 198 5.08 -14.52 23.13
N TRP A 199 5.12 -13.42 23.85
CA TRP A 199 5.28 -12.10 23.25
C TRP A 199 6.56 -11.43 23.71
N ASN A 200 7.17 -10.69 22.80
CA ASN A 200 8.31 -9.84 23.11
C ASN A 200 7.93 -8.37 22.88
N VAL A 201 8.03 -7.54 23.93
CA VAL A 201 7.86 -6.08 23.82
C VAL A 201 9.12 -5.51 23.20
N LYS A 202 9.00 -4.95 21.99
CA LYS A 202 10.07 -4.09 21.47
C LYS A 202 9.78 -2.64 21.84
N ASN A 203 10.58 -2.08 22.74
CA ASN A 203 10.50 -0.68 23.16
C ASN A 203 11.53 0.20 22.43
N LYS A 204 11.30 1.51 22.43
CA LYS A 204 12.15 2.53 21.78
C LYS A 204 13.63 2.53 22.22
N THR A 205 13.93 1.94 23.37
CA THR A 205 15.29 1.80 23.91
C THR A 205 16.06 0.60 23.38
N MET A 206 15.43 -0.29 22.60
CA MET A 206 16.09 -1.46 22.03
C MET A 206 16.86 -1.10 20.75
N ALA A 207 18.02 -1.72 20.56
CA ALA A 207 18.97 -1.40 19.49
C ALA A 207 18.42 -1.58 18.06
N ASN A 208 17.34 -2.35 17.88
CA ASN A 208 16.68 -2.61 16.59
C ASN A 208 15.22 -2.11 16.60
N TYR A 209 14.96 -0.94 17.19
CA TYR A 209 13.63 -0.35 17.18
C TYR A 209 13.32 0.30 15.83
N GLU A 210 12.38 -0.29 15.09
CA GLU A 210 11.82 0.31 13.88
C GLU A 210 10.58 1.13 14.25
N GLU A 211 10.63 2.44 13.97
CA GLU A 211 9.48 3.32 14.10
C GLU A 211 8.48 3.01 12.98
N ASN A 212 7.35 2.40 13.35
CA ASN A 212 6.28 2.11 12.43
C ASN A 212 5.21 3.19 12.53
N TYR A 213 4.65 3.59 11.39
CA TYR A 213 3.62 4.62 11.30
C TYR A 213 2.35 3.99 10.72
N PHE A 214 1.21 4.23 11.38
CA PHE A 214 -0.08 3.73 10.91
C PHE A 214 -0.89 4.84 10.28
N PHE A 215 -1.41 4.53 9.08
CA PHE A 215 -2.35 5.37 8.37
C PHE A 215 -3.73 4.70 8.40
N CYS A 216 -4.72 5.44 8.89
CA CYS A 216 -6.11 5.02 8.89
C CYS A 216 -6.88 5.81 7.83
N PHE A 217 -7.49 5.10 6.89
CA PHE A 217 -8.36 5.70 5.88
C PHE A 217 -9.79 5.78 6.42
N ARG A 218 -10.32 6.99 6.59
CA ARG A 218 -11.74 7.17 6.91
C ARG A 218 -12.57 7.23 5.63
N LYS A 219 -13.84 6.84 5.75
CA LYS A 219 -14.81 6.85 4.63
C LYS A 219 -15.02 8.24 4.02
N ASP A 220 -14.63 9.30 4.72
CA ASP A 220 -14.74 10.69 4.27
C ASP A 220 -13.54 11.16 3.41
N GLY A 221 -12.64 10.25 3.00
CA GLY A 221 -11.47 10.57 2.17
C GLY A 221 -10.30 11.23 2.92
N MET A 222 -10.43 11.44 4.24
CA MET A 222 -9.34 11.90 5.08
C MET A 222 -8.45 10.72 5.49
N THR A 223 -7.18 10.75 5.08
CA THR A 223 -6.16 9.86 5.61
C THR A 223 -5.66 10.46 6.91
N SER A 224 -6.02 9.83 8.02
CA SER A 224 -5.53 10.26 9.32
C SER A 224 -4.32 9.41 9.69
N TYR A 225 -3.20 10.03 10.08
CA TYR A 225 -2.08 9.31 10.67
C TYR A 225 -2.21 9.33 12.19
N VAL A 226 -1.97 8.18 12.80
CA VAL A 226 -1.91 8.05 14.26
C VAL A 226 -0.46 7.81 14.63
N ILE A 227 0.15 8.76 15.33
CA ILE A 227 1.42 8.53 16.02
C ILE A 227 1.07 7.73 17.28
N CYS A 228 1.06 6.41 17.17
CA CYS A 228 0.99 5.57 18.35
C CYS A 228 2.36 5.45 19.00
N GLN A 229 2.42 5.58 20.32
CA GLN A 229 3.46 4.89 21.08
C GLN A 229 3.23 3.39 20.90
N LEU A 230 3.86 2.84 19.87
CA LEU A 230 3.69 1.44 19.50
C LEU A 230 4.46 0.56 20.45
N TYR A 231 3.73 -0.24 21.19
CA TYR A 231 4.24 -1.48 21.74
C TYR A 231 4.15 -2.52 20.61
N PHE A 232 5.30 -2.94 20.12
CA PHE A 232 5.41 -4.07 19.20
C PHE A 232 5.30 -5.36 19.98
N PHE A 233 4.28 -6.15 19.67
CA PHE A 233 4.17 -7.52 20.15
C PHE A 233 4.55 -8.42 18.98
N LEU A 234 5.78 -8.94 19.01
CA LEU A 234 6.13 -10.09 18.19
C LEU A 234 5.65 -11.33 18.91
N ILE A 235 4.71 -12.03 18.28
CA ILE A 235 4.15 -13.27 18.78
C ILE A 235 4.89 -14.43 18.10
N ILE A 236 5.64 -15.19 18.89
CA ILE A 236 6.46 -16.32 18.43
C ILE A 236 5.72 -17.62 18.81
N VAL A 237 5.61 -18.53 17.83
CA VAL A 237 5.04 -19.90 17.98
C VAL A 237 6.03 -20.80 18.70
#